data_AF-A0A7W2FQH2-F1
#
_entry.id   AF-A0A7W2FQH2-F1
#
_cell.length_a   1.000
_cell.length_b   1.000
_cell.length_c   1.000
_cell.angle_alpha   90.00
_cell.angle_beta   90.00
_cell.angle_gamma   90.00
#
_symmetry.space_group_name_H-M   'P 1'
#
loop_
_entity.id
_entity.type
_entity.pdbx_description
1 polymer ?
#
loop_
_entity_poly.entity_id
_entity_poly.type
_entity_poly.pdbx_seq_one_letter_code
_entity_poly.pdbx_strand_id
1 'polypeptide(L)'
;MGSSLKNELVPQISPPKVPANSKALGIPAVVVENLLLKFLYAYPKSDLIELTQRLAVVSHIVEDALVQLRNRNLVAVYQPTTDFSSSVYSDVRYGLTELGISEADTAYHKDAYLGPLPIALSEYIDVIQAQDIRVQPITRSDVNRALADVYGSHHLVPILGPAINSGRALLLYGHAGTGKSFVASKVLNALSTSVFIPYAVYADGNIIRVFSAQHHRRLDDNHSQKFASLESHYDKRWVLCERPNIQVGGELTMEMLEVNQNEHNRVWNAPLQMMANNGILVIDDLGRQSMPVEALLNRWIVPMEYMVDHLSLPNGQQISVPFYLTLAFSSNLPPSSIADPAFLRRIGYKIEFNPLDESDYIELWNAVAKEKQLELCDGFFDVLFELHRDRQVEFYPCLPKDLLGISRDILVFDEQERLVSPMILRSAWGLYFTID
;
A
#
# COMPACT_ATOMS: atom_id res chain seq x y z
N MET A 1 1.37 -5.32 9.56
CA MET A 1 2.51 -5.78 10.39
C MET A 1 3.69 -4.88 10.06
N GLY A 2 4.23 -4.17 11.05
CA GLY A 2 5.28 -3.18 10.83
C GLY A 2 6.62 -3.81 10.46
N SER A 3 7.30 -3.22 9.48
CA SER A 3 8.72 -3.45 9.19
C SER A 3 9.55 -3.21 10.47
N SER A 4 10.28 -4.24 10.95
CA SER A 4 11.19 -4.18 12.10
C SER A 4 12.62 -3.77 11.71
N LEU A 5 12.86 -3.36 10.46
CA LEU A 5 14.19 -2.97 10.00
C LEU A 5 14.33 -1.45 10.05
N LYS A 6 15.03 -0.95 11.09
CA LYS A 6 15.53 0.42 11.22
C LYS A 6 16.64 0.71 10.19
N ASN A 7 16.33 0.64 8.91
CA ASN A 7 17.11 1.32 7.89
C ASN A 7 16.38 2.62 7.56
N GLU A 8 17.07 3.77 7.64
CA GLU A 8 16.55 5.02 7.10
C GLU A 8 16.28 4.81 5.61
N LEU A 9 15.01 4.71 5.23
CA LEU A 9 14.61 4.54 3.84
C LEU A 9 14.98 5.81 3.07
N VAL A 10 15.76 5.66 2.00
CA VAL A 10 16.18 6.78 1.16
C VAL A 10 15.14 6.98 0.04
N PRO A 11 14.68 8.21 -0.23
CA PRO A 11 13.80 8.47 -1.37
C PRO A 11 14.42 8.00 -2.68
N GLN A 12 13.66 7.26 -3.48
CA GLN A 12 14.12 6.72 -4.77
C GLN A 12 14.51 7.82 -5.77
N ILE A 13 13.87 8.99 -5.66
CA ILE A 13 14.09 10.16 -6.50
C ILE A 13 14.30 11.40 -5.64
N SER A 14 14.79 12.47 -6.25
CA SER A 14 14.75 13.78 -5.62
C SER A 14 13.30 14.24 -5.37
N PRO A 15 13.04 15.01 -4.30
CA PRO A 15 11.67 15.40 -3.96
C PRO A 15 10.97 16.20 -5.07
N PRO A 16 9.66 15.98 -5.30
CA PRO A 16 8.88 16.77 -6.25
C PRO A 16 8.92 18.27 -5.94
N LYS A 17 9.06 19.07 -7.00
CA LYS A 17 9.23 20.54 -6.88
C LYS A 17 7.91 21.20 -6.54
N VAL A 18 7.95 22.17 -5.61
CA VAL A 18 6.78 22.98 -5.26
C VAL A 18 6.35 23.83 -6.46
N PRO A 19 5.06 23.79 -6.86
CA PRO A 19 4.56 24.56 -7.99
C PRO A 19 4.62 26.06 -7.69
N ALA A 20 5.28 26.83 -8.55
CA ALA A 20 5.52 28.25 -8.34
C ALA A 20 4.35 29.16 -8.75
N ASN A 21 3.30 28.66 -9.40
CA ASN A 21 2.10 29.41 -9.82
C ASN A 21 1.00 28.46 -10.34
N SER A 22 -0.19 29.00 -10.57
CA SER A 22 -1.36 28.24 -11.04
C SER A 22 -1.13 27.51 -12.36
N LYS A 23 -0.30 28.05 -13.27
CA LYS A 23 0.05 27.38 -14.53
C LYS A 23 0.94 26.17 -14.28
N ALA A 24 1.86 26.26 -13.32
CA ALA A 24 2.75 25.16 -12.93
C ALA A 24 2.02 23.98 -12.26
N LEU A 25 0.78 24.17 -11.77
CA LEU A 25 -0.02 23.08 -11.22
C LEU A 25 -0.44 22.04 -12.28
N GLY A 26 -0.48 22.42 -13.55
CA GLY A 26 -0.92 21.54 -14.65
C GLY A 26 -2.40 21.14 -14.60
N ILE A 27 -3.22 21.78 -13.76
CA ILE A 27 -4.66 21.53 -13.63
C ILE A 27 -5.46 22.81 -13.94
N PRO A 28 -6.73 22.70 -14.37
CA PRO A 28 -7.57 23.86 -14.64
C PRO A 28 -7.82 24.72 -13.38
N ALA A 29 -7.85 26.05 -13.54
CA ALA A 29 -8.10 26.98 -12.44
C ALA A 29 -9.42 26.71 -11.69
N VAL A 30 -10.46 26.27 -12.40
CA VAL A 30 -11.75 25.92 -11.80
C VAL A 30 -11.64 24.77 -10.76
N VAL A 31 -10.64 23.89 -10.89
CA VAL A 31 -10.40 22.82 -9.89
C VAL A 31 -9.94 23.43 -8.57
N VAL A 32 -9.05 24.43 -8.64
CA VAL A 32 -8.57 25.18 -7.46
C VAL A 32 -9.72 25.92 -6.80
N GLU A 33 -10.51 26.62 -7.59
CA GLU A 33 -11.67 27.39 -7.14
C GLU A 33 -12.73 26.49 -6.48
N ASN A 34 -13.10 25.38 -7.12
CA ASN A 34 -14.08 24.44 -6.58
C ASN A 34 -13.61 23.85 -5.24
N LEU A 35 -12.34 23.51 -5.12
CA LEU A 35 -11.80 22.96 -3.88
C LEU A 35 -11.74 24.01 -2.77
N LEU A 36 -11.43 25.27 -3.10
CA LEU A 36 -11.53 26.40 -2.17
C LEU A 36 -12.95 26.62 -1.67
N LEU A 37 -13.94 26.60 -2.57
CA LEU A 37 -15.36 26.70 -2.20
C LEU A 37 -15.75 25.57 -1.25
N LYS A 38 -15.36 24.32 -1.55
CA LYS A 38 -15.61 23.15 -0.70
C LYS A 38 -14.97 23.28 0.68
N PHE A 39 -13.74 23.79 0.76
CA PHE A 39 -13.06 24.05 2.05
C PHE A 39 -13.74 25.15 2.85
N LEU A 40 -14.11 26.27 2.24
CA LEU A 40 -14.80 27.37 2.91
C LEU A 40 -16.22 27.00 3.34
N TYR A 41 -16.86 26.04 2.65
CA TYR A 41 -18.13 25.46 3.08
C TYR A 41 -17.95 24.58 4.31
N ALA A 42 -16.95 23.67 4.29
CA ALA A 42 -16.68 22.75 5.40
C ALA A 42 -16.09 23.44 6.63
N TYR A 43 -15.28 24.48 6.41
CA TYR A 43 -14.60 25.29 7.43
C TYR A 43 -14.84 26.78 7.15
N PRO A 44 -16.00 27.32 7.55
CA PRO A 44 -16.32 28.72 7.35
C PRO A 44 -15.36 29.64 8.13
N LYS A 45 -15.09 30.83 7.57
CA LYS A 45 -14.24 31.86 8.18
C LYS A 45 -12.79 31.43 8.38
N SER A 46 -12.24 30.65 7.45
CA SER A 46 -10.81 30.30 7.42
C SER A 46 -9.94 31.46 6.94
N ASP A 47 -8.70 31.53 7.45
CA ASP A 47 -7.69 32.46 6.94
C ASP A 47 -6.88 31.86 5.78
N LEU A 48 -6.03 32.70 5.17
CA LEU A 48 -5.19 32.30 4.05
C LEU A 48 -4.20 31.17 4.41
N ILE A 49 -3.65 31.18 5.63
CA ILE A 49 -2.65 30.19 6.07
C ILE A 49 -3.30 28.82 6.19
N GLU A 50 -4.48 28.75 6.82
CA GLU A 50 -5.29 27.54 6.94
C GLU A 50 -5.63 26.96 5.56
N LEU A 51 -6.09 27.79 4.62
CA LEU A 51 -6.43 27.36 3.26
C LEU A 51 -5.20 26.86 2.50
N THR A 52 -4.08 27.59 2.60
CA THR A 52 -2.79 27.24 1.97
C THR A 52 -2.29 25.89 2.47
N GLN A 53 -2.35 25.64 3.78
CA GLN A 53 -1.95 24.36 4.39
C GLN A 53 -2.86 23.21 3.94
N ARG A 54 -4.17 23.43 3.88
CA ARG A 54 -5.15 22.40 3.48
C ARG A 54 -5.05 22.03 2.00
N LEU A 55 -4.79 23.01 1.13
CA LEU A 55 -4.62 22.81 -0.32
C LEU A 55 -3.21 22.35 -0.69
N ALA A 56 -2.26 22.43 0.25
CA ALA A 56 -0.87 22.01 0.08
C ALA A 56 -0.13 22.71 -1.07
N VAL A 57 -0.43 23.99 -1.28
CA VAL A 57 0.22 24.84 -2.29
C VAL A 57 0.73 26.12 -1.66
N VAL A 58 1.46 26.91 -2.43
CA VAL A 58 1.97 28.24 -2.04
C VAL A 58 0.83 29.27 -1.98
N SER A 59 0.94 30.23 -1.06
CA SER A 59 -0.15 31.15 -0.70
C SER A 59 -0.66 32.00 -1.86
N HIS A 60 0.21 32.42 -2.78
CA HIS A 60 -0.20 33.26 -3.91
C HIS A 60 -1.17 32.56 -4.86
N ILE A 61 -1.08 31.23 -5.01
CA ILE A 61 -2.05 30.44 -5.80
C ILE A 61 -3.45 30.53 -5.17
N VAL A 62 -3.49 30.50 -3.83
CA VAL A 62 -4.74 30.61 -3.07
C VAL A 62 -5.28 32.03 -3.11
N GLU A 63 -4.43 33.04 -2.95
CA GLU A 63 -4.80 34.47 -3.05
C GLU A 63 -5.39 34.79 -4.42
N ASP A 64 -4.74 34.36 -5.51
CA ASP A 64 -5.22 34.57 -6.88
C ASP A 64 -6.63 34.00 -7.06
N ALA A 65 -6.86 32.77 -6.60
CA ALA A 65 -8.17 32.14 -6.69
C ALA A 65 -9.22 32.82 -5.79
N LEU A 66 -8.86 33.25 -4.59
CA LEU A 66 -9.75 34.02 -3.71
C LEU A 66 -10.15 35.36 -4.35
N VAL A 67 -9.24 36.03 -5.05
CA VAL A 67 -9.55 37.27 -5.80
C VAL A 67 -10.58 36.98 -6.91
N GLN A 68 -10.40 35.90 -7.68
CA GLN A 68 -11.36 35.52 -8.74
C GLN A 68 -12.74 35.14 -8.17
N LEU A 69 -12.78 34.43 -7.05
CA LEU A 69 -14.02 34.06 -6.37
C LEU A 69 -14.74 35.30 -5.79
N ARG A 70 -13.97 36.25 -5.23
CA ARG A 70 -14.51 37.52 -4.71
C ARG A 70 -15.07 38.41 -5.82
N ASN A 71 -14.38 38.52 -6.95
CA ASN A 71 -14.85 39.29 -8.11
C ASN A 71 -16.19 38.77 -8.66
N ARG A 72 -16.50 37.48 -8.43
CA ARG A 72 -17.78 36.84 -8.77
C ARG A 72 -18.79 36.82 -7.61
N ASN A 73 -18.53 37.52 -6.50
CA ASN A 73 -19.36 37.55 -5.30
C ASN A 73 -19.61 36.16 -4.68
N LEU A 74 -18.69 35.20 -4.83
CA LEU A 74 -18.80 33.86 -4.21
C LEU A 74 -18.19 33.83 -2.80
N VAL A 75 -17.18 34.67 -2.56
CA VAL A 75 -16.46 34.75 -1.29
C VAL A 75 -16.54 36.16 -0.74
N ALA A 76 -16.87 36.27 0.55
CA ALA A 76 -16.83 37.49 1.34
C ALA A 76 -15.59 37.51 2.24
N VAL A 77 -15.10 38.72 2.51
CA VAL A 77 -13.99 38.98 3.43
C VAL A 77 -14.55 39.51 4.74
N TYR A 78 -14.14 38.89 5.84
CA TYR A 78 -14.49 39.28 7.20
C TYR A 78 -13.23 39.78 7.89
N GLN A 79 -13.31 40.98 8.48
CA GLN A 79 -12.30 41.51 9.38
C GLN A 79 -12.91 41.54 10.80
N PRO A 80 -12.28 40.92 11.81
CA PRO A 80 -12.70 41.10 13.18
C PRO A 80 -12.53 42.58 13.58
N THR A 81 -13.58 43.13 14.19
CA THR A 81 -13.54 44.45 14.84
C THR A 81 -12.82 44.30 16.18
N THR A 82 -11.49 44.32 16.19
CA THR A 82 -10.70 44.37 17.44
C THR A 82 -9.58 45.41 17.36
N ASP A 83 -9.46 46.17 18.45
CA ASP A 83 -8.69 47.41 18.60
C ASP A 83 -7.19 47.30 18.24
N PHE A 84 -6.77 48.12 17.27
CA PHE A 84 -5.51 48.87 17.09
C PHE A 84 -4.16 48.38 17.70
N SER A 85 -3.94 47.10 18.03
CA SER A 85 -2.65 46.71 18.66
C SER A 85 -2.06 45.34 18.37
N SER A 86 -2.63 44.51 17.48
CA SER A 86 -2.03 43.23 17.11
C SER A 86 -1.85 43.06 15.59
N SER A 87 -0.61 42.76 15.19
CA SER A 87 -0.07 42.40 13.87
C SER A 87 -1.03 42.34 12.65
N VAL A 88 -0.75 43.22 11.68
CA VAL A 88 -1.53 43.66 10.51
C VAL A 88 -1.91 42.59 9.44
N TYR A 89 -1.60 41.30 9.63
CA TYR A 89 -1.89 40.27 8.61
C TYR A 89 -2.59 39.00 9.14
N SER A 90 -2.80 38.84 10.46
CA SER A 90 -3.31 37.58 11.04
C SER A 90 -4.84 37.45 11.10
N ASP A 91 -5.59 38.47 10.67
CA ASP A 91 -7.02 38.60 11.02
C ASP A 91 -7.99 38.60 9.82
N VAL A 92 -7.51 38.52 8.57
CA VAL A 92 -8.41 38.44 7.41
C VAL A 92 -8.98 37.02 7.30
N ARG A 93 -10.31 36.90 7.44
CA ARG A 93 -11.03 35.63 7.29
C ARG A 93 -11.89 35.63 6.03
N TYR A 94 -11.98 34.49 5.37
CA TYR A 94 -12.77 34.29 4.16
C TYR A 94 -13.96 33.39 4.47
N GLY A 95 -15.13 33.70 3.90
CA GLY A 95 -16.29 32.83 4.00
C GLY A 95 -17.15 32.93 2.75
N LEU A 96 -18.04 31.97 2.56
CA LEU A 96 -18.93 31.94 1.41
C LEU A 96 -20.05 32.97 1.56
N THR A 97 -20.47 33.54 0.43
CA THR A 97 -21.77 34.22 0.30
C THR A 97 -22.88 33.18 0.06
N GLU A 98 -24.15 33.60 0.00
CA GLU A 98 -25.24 32.69 -0.40
C GLU A 98 -25.00 32.08 -1.79
N LEU A 99 -24.51 32.87 -2.76
CA LEU A 99 -24.13 32.36 -4.08
C LEU A 99 -22.95 31.40 -3.99
N GLY A 100 -21.96 31.69 -3.14
CA GLY A 100 -20.83 30.81 -2.88
C GLY A 100 -21.24 29.46 -2.28
N ILE A 101 -22.23 29.45 -1.37
CA ILE A 101 -22.80 28.24 -0.79
C ILE A 101 -23.44 27.37 -1.89
N SER A 102 -24.25 27.97 -2.76
CA SER A 102 -24.89 27.25 -3.88
C SER A 102 -23.87 26.65 -4.86
N GLU A 103 -22.79 27.38 -5.17
CA GLU A 103 -21.71 26.88 -6.02
C GLU A 103 -20.89 25.78 -5.34
N ALA A 104 -20.65 25.90 -4.02
CA ALA A 104 -20.00 24.85 -3.23
C ALA A 104 -20.83 23.56 -3.21
N ASP A 105 -22.15 23.66 -3.02
CA ASP A 105 -23.06 22.51 -3.10
C ASP A 105 -22.97 21.86 -4.49
N THR A 106 -22.97 22.66 -5.56
CA THR A 106 -22.81 22.16 -6.95
C THR A 106 -21.46 21.46 -7.14
N ALA A 107 -20.38 21.97 -6.54
CA ALA A 107 -19.07 21.32 -6.57
C ALA A 107 -19.08 19.99 -5.81
N TYR A 108 -19.67 19.93 -4.61
CA TYR A 108 -19.83 18.68 -3.84
C TYR A 108 -20.70 17.64 -4.57
N HIS A 109 -21.68 18.08 -5.36
CA HIS A 109 -22.50 17.19 -6.17
C HIS A 109 -21.71 16.49 -7.28
N LYS A 110 -20.74 17.18 -7.89
CA LYS A 110 -19.86 16.61 -8.91
C LYS A 110 -18.85 15.65 -8.31
N ASP A 111 -18.18 16.08 -7.23
CA ASP A 111 -17.24 15.24 -6.49
C ASP A 111 -17.10 15.73 -5.04
N ALA A 112 -17.13 14.78 -4.10
CA ALA A 112 -17.00 15.07 -2.68
C ALA A 112 -15.54 15.09 -2.19
N TYR A 113 -14.56 15.16 -3.10
CA TYR A 113 -13.15 15.16 -2.70
C TYR A 113 -12.84 16.43 -1.89
N LEU A 114 -12.30 16.23 -0.68
CA LEU A 114 -11.85 17.29 0.21
C LEU A 114 -10.48 16.91 0.77
N GLY A 115 -9.43 17.53 0.25
CA GLY A 115 -8.03 17.24 0.57
C GLY A 115 -7.10 18.21 -0.16
N PRO A 116 -5.78 17.95 -0.18
CA PRO A 116 -4.82 18.74 -0.97
C PRO A 116 -5.20 18.83 -2.44
N LEU A 117 -4.73 19.87 -3.13
CA LEU A 117 -4.96 19.98 -4.58
C LEU A 117 -4.43 18.75 -5.31
N PRO A 118 -5.17 18.21 -6.30
CA PRO A 118 -4.67 17.11 -7.08
C PRO A 118 -3.47 17.55 -7.94
N ILE A 119 -2.63 16.59 -8.27
CA ILE A 119 -1.57 16.77 -9.26
C ILE A 119 -2.07 16.43 -10.67
N ALA A 120 -1.44 16.98 -11.70
CA ALA A 120 -1.79 16.66 -13.08
C ALA A 120 -1.42 15.22 -13.43
N LEU A 121 -2.22 14.55 -14.27
CA LEU A 121 -1.92 13.18 -14.72
C LEU A 121 -0.53 13.05 -15.37
N SER A 122 -0.06 14.06 -16.10
CA SER A 122 1.31 14.05 -16.66
C SER A 122 2.38 14.06 -15.57
N GLU A 123 2.19 14.85 -14.51
CA GLU A 123 3.10 14.90 -13.35
C GLU A 123 3.10 13.56 -12.61
N TYR A 124 1.93 12.91 -12.49
CA TYR A 124 1.81 11.56 -11.94
C TYR A 124 2.67 10.58 -12.73
N ILE A 125 2.52 10.56 -14.06
CA ILE A 125 3.24 9.66 -14.95
C ILE A 125 4.76 9.83 -14.78
N ASP A 126 5.24 11.07 -14.84
CA ASP A 126 6.67 11.38 -14.76
C ASP A 126 7.30 10.90 -13.43
N VAL A 127 6.63 11.17 -12.30
CA VAL A 127 7.13 10.79 -10.98
C VAL A 127 7.10 9.27 -10.78
N ILE A 128 6.01 8.60 -11.15
CA ILE A 128 5.90 7.13 -10.99
C ILE A 128 6.93 6.40 -11.85
N GLN A 129 7.20 6.89 -13.06
CA GLN A 129 8.24 6.32 -13.94
C GLN A 129 9.65 6.52 -13.36
N ALA A 130 9.94 7.70 -12.79
CA ALA A 130 11.23 7.98 -12.18
C ALA A 130 11.50 7.13 -10.92
N GLN A 131 10.45 6.71 -10.21
CA GLN A 131 10.51 5.90 -8.98
C GLN A 131 10.63 4.37 -9.23
N ASP A 132 10.78 3.96 -10.48
CA ASP A 132 10.92 2.58 -10.86
C ASP A 132 12.13 1.91 -10.19
N ILE A 133 11.91 0.73 -9.61
CA ILE A 133 12.94 -0.10 -9.01
C ILE A 133 14.04 -0.48 -10.03
N ARG A 134 13.72 -0.53 -11.32
CA ARG A 134 14.68 -0.87 -12.38
C ARG A 134 15.72 0.20 -12.62
N VAL A 135 15.49 1.42 -12.14
CA VAL A 135 16.47 2.52 -12.18
C VAL A 135 17.59 2.28 -11.17
N GLN A 136 17.28 1.69 -10.01
CA GLN A 136 18.26 1.26 -9.00
C GLN A 136 17.97 -0.18 -8.55
N PRO A 137 18.48 -1.18 -9.30
CA PRO A 137 18.22 -2.59 -9.02
C PRO A 137 18.70 -2.99 -7.63
N ILE A 138 17.95 -3.88 -6.97
CA ILE A 138 18.36 -4.47 -5.71
C ILE A 138 19.51 -5.47 -5.89
N THR A 139 20.31 -5.60 -4.85
CA THR A 139 21.45 -6.53 -4.81
C THR A 139 21.10 -7.81 -4.06
N ARG A 140 21.95 -8.84 -4.20
CA ARG A 140 21.84 -10.06 -3.38
C ARG A 140 21.88 -9.78 -1.88
N SER A 141 22.64 -8.76 -1.45
CA SER A 141 22.71 -8.34 -0.05
C SER A 141 21.35 -7.84 0.45
N ASP A 142 20.65 -7.07 -0.37
CA ASP A 142 19.34 -6.53 -0.03
C ASP A 142 18.29 -7.63 0.14
N VAL A 143 18.31 -8.63 -0.76
CA VAL A 143 17.42 -9.80 -0.67
C VAL A 143 17.74 -10.64 0.57
N ASN A 144 19.02 -10.90 0.84
CA ASN A 144 19.44 -11.62 2.05
C ASN A 144 18.95 -10.92 3.32
N ARG A 145 19.09 -9.58 3.39
CA ARG A 145 18.61 -8.78 4.52
C ARG A 145 17.08 -8.88 4.67
N ALA A 146 16.36 -8.81 3.56
CA ALA A 146 14.90 -8.87 3.56
C ALA A 146 14.35 -10.21 4.03
N LEU A 147 15.06 -11.29 3.72
CA LEU A 147 14.71 -12.67 4.03
C LEU A 147 15.44 -13.22 5.26
N ALA A 148 16.10 -12.38 6.06
CA ALA A 148 16.86 -12.82 7.23
C ALA A 148 16.01 -13.60 8.25
N ASP A 149 14.72 -13.27 8.37
CA ASP A 149 13.76 -13.97 9.25
C ASP A 149 13.03 -15.13 8.53
N VAL A 150 13.44 -15.49 7.32
CA VAL A 150 12.81 -16.53 6.50
C VAL A 150 13.72 -17.76 6.50
N TYR A 151 13.34 -18.77 7.27
CA TYR A 151 14.00 -20.07 7.31
C TYR A 151 13.95 -20.74 5.93
N GLY A 152 15.07 -21.39 5.55
CA GLY A 152 15.24 -21.95 4.22
C GLY A 152 15.35 -20.94 3.09
N SER A 153 15.43 -19.63 3.33
CA SER A 153 15.45 -18.63 2.25
C SER A 153 16.68 -18.68 1.32
N HIS A 154 17.73 -19.41 1.68
CA HIS A 154 18.97 -19.51 0.90
C HIS A 154 18.74 -19.95 -0.56
N HIS A 155 17.78 -20.86 -0.80
CA HIS A 155 17.41 -21.30 -2.15
C HIS A 155 16.51 -20.29 -2.89
N LEU A 156 15.78 -19.45 -2.16
CA LEU A 156 14.88 -18.44 -2.72
C LEU A 156 15.64 -17.19 -3.19
N VAL A 157 16.70 -16.80 -2.49
CA VAL A 157 17.53 -15.61 -2.82
C VAL A 157 17.96 -15.55 -4.31
N PRO A 158 18.58 -16.59 -4.91
CA PRO A 158 19.00 -16.55 -6.31
C PRO A 158 17.84 -16.47 -7.30
N ILE A 159 16.62 -16.79 -6.88
CA ILE A 159 15.41 -16.77 -7.73
C ILE A 159 14.68 -15.43 -7.57
N LEU A 160 14.43 -15.01 -6.33
CA LEU A 160 13.68 -13.80 -6.01
C LEU A 160 14.41 -12.53 -6.42
N GLY A 161 15.73 -12.44 -6.23
CA GLY A 161 16.50 -11.23 -6.58
C GLY A 161 16.33 -10.82 -8.05
N PRO A 162 16.63 -11.70 -9.03
CA PRO A 162 16.37 -11.43 -10.44
C PRO A 162 14.90 -11.17 -10.74
N ALA A 163 13.98 -11.88 -10.07
CA ALA A 163 12.56 -11.74 -10.30
C ALA A 163 12.06 -10.34 -9.93
N ILE A 164 12.46 -9.81 -8.78
CA ILE A 164 12.15 -8.45 -8.31
C ILE A 164 12.73 -7.42 -9.28
N ASN A 165 14.01 -7.54 -9.63
CA ASN A 165 14.68 -6.60 -10.55
C ASN A 165 14.06 -6.59 -11.95
N SER A 166 13.41 -7.67 -12.38
CA SER A 166 12.76 -7.73 -13.68
C SER A 166 11.47 -6.89 -13.75
N GLY A 167 10.82 -6.65 -12.61
CA GLY A 167 9.47 -6.08 -12.55
C GLY A 167 8.37 -6.98 -13.15
N ARG A 168 8.68 -8.23 -13.53
CA ARG A 168 7.71 -9.17 -14.07
C ARG A 168 6.88 -9.81 -12.96
N ALA A 169 5.66 -10.21 -13.30
CA ALA A 169 4.76 -10.87 -12.36
C ALA A 169 5.35 -12.18 -11.81
N LEU A 170 5.11 -12.43 -10.53
CA LEU A 170 5.52 -13.61 -9.77
C LEU A 170 4.31 -14.53 -9.54
N LEU A 171 4.48 -15.84 -9.70
CA LEU A 171 3.56 -16.84 -9.16
C LEU A 171 4.29 -17.67 -8.12
N LEU A 172 3.89 -17.50 -6.86
CA LEU A 172 4.33 -18.29 -5.72
C LEU A 172 3.33 -19.42 -5.53
N TYR A 173 3.77 -20.67 -5.63
CA TYR A 173 2.90 -21.83 -5.53
C TYR A 173 3.50 -22.93 -4.65
N GLY A 174 2.66 -23.79 -4.12
CA GLY A 174 3.05 -24.87 -3.20
C GLY A 174 1.98 -25.09 -2.13
N HIS A 175 2.14 -26.12 -1.30
CA HIS A 175 1.16 -26.47 -0.28
C HIS A 175 0.80 -25.31 0.67
N ALA A 176 -0.40 -25.36 1.26
CA ALA A 176 -0.77 -24.41 2.30
C ALA A 176 0.22 -24.48 3.46
N GLY A 177 0.55 -23.33 4.06
CA GLY A 177 1.49 -23.28 5.18
C GLY A 177 2.98 -23.23 4.83
N THR A 178 3.36 -23.24 3.54
CA THR A 178 4.77 -23.13 3.09
C THR A 178 5.36 -21.71 3.16
N GLY A 179 4.61 -20.72 3.68
CA GLY A 179 5.13 -19.37 3.88
C GLY A 179 5.12 -18.44 2.66
N LYS A 180 4.40 -18.79 1.58
CA LYS A 180 4.27 -17.98 0.34
C LYS A 180 3.94 -16.51 0.60
N SER A 181 2.84 -16.23 1.29
CA SER A 181 2.39 -14.86 1.59
C SER A 181 3.36 -14.12 2.52
N PHE A 182 4.01 -14.85 3.45
CA PHE A 182 5.04 -14.28 4.31
C PHE A 182 6.24 -13.80 3.50
N VAL A 183 6.76 -14.64 2.60
CA VAL A 183 7.86 -14.26 1.70
C VAL A 183 7.45 -13.15 0.72
N ALA A 184 6.25 -13.22 0.14
CA ALA A 184 5.73 -12.16 -0.74
C ALA A 184 5.74 -10.79 -0.05
N SER A 185 5.31 -10.73 1.21
CA SER A 185 5.30 -9.50 1.99
C SER A 185 6.72 -8.99 2.33
N LYS A 186 7.67 -9.90 2.56
CA LYS A 186 9.08 -9.58 2.88
C LYS A 186 9.90 -9.18 1.66
N VAL A 187 9.51 -9.58 0.44
CA VAL A 187 10.16 -9.15 -0.81
C VAL A 187 10.26 -7.62 -0.92
N LEU A 188 9.26 -6.87 -0.43
CA LEU A 188 9.33 -5.41 -0.37
C LEU A 188 10.42 -4.88 0.55
N ASN A 189 10.76 -5.58 1.63
CA ASN A 189 11.82 -5.13 2.54
C ASN A 189 13.21 -5.18 1.86
N ALA A 190 13.34 -5.89 0.73
CA ALA A 190 14.54 -5.82 -0.09
C ALA A 190 14.67 -4.44 -0.76
N LEU A 191 13.54 -3.77 -1.01
CA LEU A 191 13.51 -2.41 -1.52
C LEU A 191 13.77 -1.45 -0.37
N SER A 192 15.01 -1.02 -0.18
CA SER A 192 15.40 -0.07 0.87
C SER A 192 15.20 1.40 0.47
N THR A 193 14.16 1.67 -0.32
CA THR A 193 13.84 3.01 -0.80
C THR A 193 12.39 3.38 -0.49
N SER A 194 12.16 4.69 -0.37
CA SER A 194 10.84 5.30 -0.19
C SER A 194 10.38 5.98 -1.48
N VAL A 195 9.08 6.21 -1.60
CA VAL A 195 8.43 6.74 -2.81
C VAL A 195 7.45 7.85 -2.48
N PHE A 196 7.27 8.78 -3.39
CA PHE A 196 6.26 9.83 -3.32
C PHE A 196 4.94 9.32 -3.92
N ILE A 197 3.88 9.46 -3.14
CA ILE A 197 2.51 9.10 -3.53
C ILE A 197 1.66 10.36 -3.43
N PRO A 198 0.92 10.74 -4.49
CA PRO A 198 0.10 11.94 -4.44
C PRO A 198 -1.17 11.69 -3.63
N TYR A 199 -1.73 12.73 -3.02
CA TYR A 199 -3.05 12.63 -2.41
C TYR A 199 -4.13 12.26 -3.43
N ALA A 200 -4.12 12.96 -4.56
CA ALA A 200 -5.04 12.74 -5.67
C ALA A 200 -4.42 13.16 -7.01
N VAL A 201 -4.97 12.61 -8.08
CA VAL A 201 -4.62 12.91 -9.47
C VAL A 201 -5.83 13.50 -10.18
N TYR A 202 -5.61 14.57 -10.95
CA TYR A 202 -6.61 15.15 -11.83
C TYR A 202 -6.48 14.56 -13.23
N ALA A 203 -7.57 13.97 -13.72
CA ALA A 203 -7.63 13.25 -14.98
C ALA A 203 -8.96 13.52 -15.67
N ASP A 204 -8.93 14.22 -16.80
CA ASP A 204 -10.07 14.45 -17.68
C ASP A 204 -11.37 14.91 -16.98
N GLY A 205 -11.24 15.85 -16.05
CA GLY A 205 -12.37 16.40 -15.30
C GLY A 205 -12.70 15.68 -14.00
N ASN A 206 -11.97 14.63 -13.64
CA ASN A 206 -12.18 13.85 -12.42
C ASN A 206 -11.00 14.00 -11.46
N ILE A 207 -11.29 14.01 -10.16
CA ILE A 207 -10.28 13.94 -9.09
C ILE A 207 -10.29 12.52 -8.55
N ILE A 208 -9.20 11.79 -8.78
CA ILE A 208 -9.03 10.39 -8.37
C ILE A 208 -8.13 10.37 -7.14
N ARG A 209 -8.66 9.95 -6.00
CA ARG A 209 -7.89 9.82 -4.76
C ARG A 209 -6.97 8.60 -4.86
N VAL A 210 -5.67 8.82 -4.65
CA VAL A 210 -4.65 7.76 -4.69
C VAL A 210 -4.17 7.43 -3.29
N PHE A 211 -3.85 8.44 -2.49
CA PHE A 211 -3.38 8.19 -1.12
C PHE A 211 -4.50 7.64 -0.23
N SER A 212 -4.26 6.49 0.40
CA SER A 212 -5.09 5.94 1.47
C SER A 212 -4.24 5.57 2.68
N ALA A 213 -4.62 6.01 3.88
CA ALA A 213 -3.94 5.62 5.11
C ALA A 213 -4.06 4.11 5.43
N GLN A 214 -4.97 3.40 4.76
CA GLN A 214 -5.08 1.94 4.87
C GLN A 214 -3.98 1.21 4.08
N HIS A 215 -3.50 1.80 2.98
CA HIS A 215 -2.56 1.16 2.06
C HIS A 215 -1.17 1.81 2.06
N HIS A 216 -1.07 3.07 2.49
CA HIS A 216 0.17 3.84 2.44
C HIS A 216 0.61 4.27 3.83
N ARG A 217 1.84 3.90 4.19
CA ARG A 217 2.49 4.32 5.41
C ARG A 217 3.42 5.48 5.14
N ARG A 218 3.13 6.62 5.75
CA ARG A 218 3.94 7.84 5.65
C ARG A 218 5.25 7.69 6.41
N LEU A 219 6.29 8.34 5.91
CA LEU A 219 7.59 8.46 6.55
C LEU A 219 7.88 9.87 7.06
N ASP A 220 7.15 10.88 6.58
CA ASP A 220 7.33 12.26 7.00
C ASP A 220 6.25 12.70 8.00
N ASP A 221 6.64 12.93 9.25
CA ASP A 221 5.78 13.55 10.28
C ASP A 221 5.76 15.10 10.18
N ASN A 222 6.42 15.67 9.17
CA ASN A 222 6.62 17.12 9.03
C ASN A 222 5.36 17.89 8.61
N HIS A 223 4.22 17.23 8.40
CA HIS A 223 2.98 17.89 8.01
C HIS A 223 2.33 18.71 9.16
N SER A 224 2.74 18.45 10.41
CA SER A 224 2.26 19.14 11.62
C SER A 224 3.25 20.13 12.22
N GLN A 225 4.47 20.23 11.69
CA GLN A 225 5.46 21.17 12.22
C GLN A 225 5.25 22.57 11.63
N LYS A 226 4.95 23.55 12.49
CA LYS A 226 4.73 24.97 12.12
C LYS A 226 5.95 25.63 11.46
N PHE A 227 7.12 25.01 11.56
CA PHE A 227 8.38 25.49 10.99
C PHE A 227 9.10 24.31 10.33
N ALA A 228 8.98 24.18 9.01
CA ALA A 228 9.72 23.19 8.24
C ALA A 228 11.13 23.74 7.91
N SER A 229 12.18 22.93 8.08
CA SER A 229 13.52 23.27 7.60
C SER A 229 13.53 23.35 6.06
N LEU A 230 14.38 24.21 5.49
CA LEU A 230 14.52 24.38 4.02
C LEU A 230 14.84 23.05 3.28
N GLU A 231 15.46 22.09 3.96
CA GLU A 231 15.79 20.76 3.42
C GLU A 231 14.59 19.81 3.34
N SER A 232 13.49 20.10 4.05
CA SER A 232 12.25 19.30 4.08
C SER A 232 11.15 19.83 3.14
N HIS A 233 11.51 20.83 2.32
CA HIS A 233 10.59 21.57 1.47
C HIS A 233 10.42 20.87 0.11
N TYR A 234 9.36 20.05 0.03
CA TYR A 234 8.91 19.45 -1.22
C TYR A 234 7.41 19.70 -1.39
N ASP A 235 6.90 19.51 -2.59
CA ASP A 235 5.48 19.68 -2.88
C ASP A 235 4.60 18.78 -1.98
N LYS A 236 3.83 19.41 -1.09
CA LYS A 236 3.01 18.74 -0.08
C LYS A 236 1.72 18.12 -0.64
N ARG A 237 1.45 18.27 -1.94
CA ARG A 237 0.47 17.43 -2.67
C ARG A 237 0.94 15.98 -2.81
N TRP A 238 2.24 15.74 -2.60
CA TRP A 238 2.87 14.43 -2.49
C TRP A 238 3.10 14.06 -1.03
N VAL A 239 3.17 12.76 -0.78
CA VAL A 239 3.44 12.17 0.53
C VAL A 239 4.59 11.19 0.40
N LEU A 240 5.66 11.38 1.17
CA LEU A 240 6.75 10.42 1.22
C LEU A 240 6.32 9.18 2.03
N CYS A 241 6.30 8.02 1.37
CA CYS A 241 5.79 6.78 1.93
C CYS A 241 6.83 5.65 1.84
N GLU A 242 6.67 4.65 2.70
CA GLU A 242 7.17 3.31 2.41
C GLU A 242 6.57 2.84 1.07
N ARG A 243 7.29 2.01 0.32
CA ARG A 243 6.75 1.43 -0.92
C ARG A 243 5.45 0.66 -0.60
N PRO A 244 4.36 0.87 -1.38
CA PRO A 244 3.06 0.26 -1.10
C PRO A 244 3.14 -1.27 -0.99
N ASN A 245 2.51 -1.82 0.05
CA ASN A 245 2.27 -3.25 0.21
C ASN A 245 0.76 -3.50 0.25
N ILE A 246 0.18 -3.79 -0.90
CA ILE A 246 -1.25 -4.06 -1.01
C ILE A 246 -1.44 -5.57 -1.21
N GLN A 247 -2.20 -6.19 -0.32
CA GLN A 247 -2.50 -7.61 -0.35
C GLN A 247 -4.01 -7.82 -0.34
N VAL A 248 -4.50 -8.66 -1.23
CA VAL A 248 -5.93 -8.97 -1.40
C VAL A 248 -6.10 -10.47 -1.62
N GLY A 249 -7.12 -11.06 -1.01
CA GLY A 249 -7.42 -12.49 -1.08
C GLY A 249 -8.70 -12.78 -1.87
N GLY A 250 -9.57 -13.61 -1.28
CA GLY A 250 -10.85 -14.03 -1.87
C GLY A 250 -11.89 -12.90 -2.01
N GLU A 251 -11.69 -11.79 -1.30
CA GLU A 251 -12.52 -10.59 -1.34
C GLU A 251 -12.26 -9.69 -2.54
N LEU A 252 -11.24 -9.99 -3.35
CA LEU A 252 -10.95 -9.24 -4.57
C LEU A 252 -12.14 -9.32 -5.54
N THR A 253 -12.50 -8.18 -6.11
CA THR A 253 -13.52 -8.07 -7.17
C THR A 253 -12.96 -7.30 -8.36
N MET A 254 -13.57 -7.46 -9.54
CA MET A 254 -13.16 -6.71 -10.74
C MET A 254 -13.34 -5.20 -10.59
N GLU A 255 -14.31 -4.74 -9.78
CA GLU A 255 -14.56 -3.32 -9.54
C GLU A 255 -13.41 -2.63 -8.79
N MET A 256 -12.70 -3.37 -7.92
CA MET A 256 -11.51 -2.86 -7.23
C MET A 256 -10.33 -2.58 -8.20
N LEU A 257 -10.42 -3.08 -9.44
CA LEU A 257 -9.43 -2.90 -10.49
C LEU A 257 -9.77 -1.75 -11.45
N GLU A 258 -10.90 -1.07 -11.23
CA GLU A 258 -11.32 0.10 -11.98
C GLU A 258 -11.43 1.33 -11.07
N VAL A 259 -11.45 2.52 -11.68
CA VAL A 259 -11.72 3.76 -10.94
C VAL A 259 -13.18 3.70 -10.46
N ASN A 260 -13.37 3.58 -9.16
CA ASN A 260 -14.69 3.38 -8.57
C ASN A 260 -15.03 4.47 -7.53
N GLN A 261 -16.30 4.52 -7.16
CA GLN A 261 -16.83 5.42 -6.13
C GLN A 261 -17.63 4.58 -5.14
N ASN A 262 -17.40 4.79 -3.85
CA ASN A 262 -18.24 4.15 -2.84
C ASN A 262 -19.59 4.87 -2.76
N GLU A 263 -20.70 4.14 -2.67
CA GLU A 263 -22.06 4.72 -2.64
C GLU A 263 -22.26 5.77 -1.53
N HIS A 264 -21.51 5.67 -0.43
CA HIS A 264 -21.58 6.59 0.69
C HIS A 264 -20.74 7.85 0.53
N ASN A 265 -19.68 7.81 -0.28
CA ASN A 265 -18.74 8.92 -0.46
C ASN A 265 -18.53 9.13 -1.95
N ARG A 266 -19.04 10.24 -2.50
CA ARG A 266 -18.91 10.64 -3.92
C ARG A 266 -17.47 11.01 -4.34
N VAL A 267 -16.49 10.26 -3.86
CA VAL A 267 -15.06 10.43 -4.11
C VAL A 267 -14.61 9.26 -4.97
N TRP A 268 -14.01 9.58 -6.12
CA TRP A 268 -13.39 8.57 -6.98
C TRP A 268 -12.11 8.07 -6.35
N ASN A 269 -11.96 6.75 -6.24
CA ASN A 269 -10.77 6.10 -5.72
C ASN A 269 -10.00 5.46 -6.86
N ALA A 270 -8.68 5.54 -6.76
CA ALA A 270 -7.78 4.82 -7.63
C ALA A 270 -7.96 3.30 -7.45
N PRO A 271 -7.83 2.49 -8.51
CA PRO A 271 -7.85 1.05 -8.39
C PRO A 271 -6.60 0.52 -7.68
N LEU A 272 -6.66 -0.73 -7.19
CA LEU A 272 -5.60 -1.35 -6.39
C LEU A 272 -4.23 -1.27 -7.03
N GLN A 273 -4.13 -1.52 -8.35
CA GLN A 273 -2.86 -1.46 -9.08
C GLN A 273 -2.28 -0.04 -9.18
N MET A 274 -3.14 0.98 -9.30
CA MET A 274 -2.68 2.37 -9.33
C MET A 274 -2.21 2.83 -7.94
N MET A 275 -2.84 2.34 -6.87
CA MET A 275 -2.38 2.56 -5.49
C MET A 275 -1.09 1.78 -5.18
N ALA A 276 -0.92 0.59 -5.75
CA ALA A 276 0.26 -0.25 -5.55
C ALA A 276 1.49 0.16 -6.40
N ASN A 277 1.38 1.19 -7.23
CA ASN A 277 2.49 1.65 -8.07
C ASN A 277 3.77 1.93 -7.26
N ASN A 278 4.90 1.58 -7.84
CA ASN A 278 6.22 1.55 -7.21
C ASN A 278 6.31 0.67 -5.94
N GLY A 279 5.37 -0.25 -5.73
CA GLY A 279 5.35 -1.19 -4.62
C GLY A 279 5.10 -2.63 -5.10
N ILE A 280 4.33 -3.37 -4.30
CA ILE A 280 3.85 -4.71 -4.62
C ILE A 280 2.32 -4.78 -4.50
N LEU A 281 1.69 -5.54 -5.39
CA LEU A 281 0.32 -5.99 -5.27
C LEU A 281 0.32 -7.52 -5.17
N VAL A 282 -0.10 -8.05 -4.03
CA VAL A 282 -0.17 -9.50 -3.76
C VAL A 282 -1.63 -9.96 -3.87
N ILE A 283 -1.87 -10.91 -4.78
CA ILE A 283 -3.15 -11.60 -4.92
C ILE A 283 -3.00 -12.99 -4.29
N ASP A 284 -3.56 -13.15 -3.11
CA ASP A 284 -3.54 -14.39 -2.35
C ASP A 284 -4.67 -15.33 -2.74
N ASP A 285 -4.42 -16.64 -2.55
CA ASP A 285 -5.36 -17.71 -2.85
C ASP A 285 -5.94 -17.65 -4.27
N LEU A 286 -5.08 -17.38 -5.26
CA LEU A 286 -5.47 -17.36 -6.66
C LEU A 286 -6.15 -18.68 -7.06
N GLY A 287 -7.36 -18.59 -7.58
CA GLY A 287 -8.24 -19.72 -7.89
C GLY A 287 -9.41 -19.91 -6.90
N ARG A 288 -9.46 -19.12 -5.82
CA ARG A 288 -10.54 -19.16 -4.82
C ARG A 288 -11.43 -17.92 -4.82
N GLN A 289 -11.23 -17.01 -5.76
CA GLN A 289 -12.02 -15.80 -5.92
C GLN A 289 -13.41 -16.11 -6.52
N SER A 290 -14.35 -15.19 -6.30
CA SER A 290 -15.69 -15.29 -6.88
C SER A 290 -15.70 -15.15 -8.41
N MET A 291 -14.78 -14.37 -8.96
CA MET A 291 -14.61 -14.22 -10.41
C MET A 291 -13.64 -15.27 -10.99
N PRO A 292 -13.79 -15.63 -12.28
CA PRO A 292 -12.83 -16.50 -12.96
C PRO A 292 -11.41 -15.91 -12.98
N VAL A 293 -10.40 -16.75 -12.71
CA VAL A 293 -8.99 -16.37 -12.76
C VAL A 293 -8.61 -15.81 -14.14
N GLU A 294 -9.17 -16.37 -15.21
CA GLU A 294 -8.95 -15.89 -16.58
C GLU A 294 -9.37 -14.42 -16.74
N ALA A 295 -10.48 -14.00 -16.14
CA ALA A 295 -10.93 -12.60 -16.21
C ALA A 295 -9.93 -11.65 -15.54
N LEU A 296 -9.40 -12.05 -14.37
CA LEU A 296 -8.39 -11.30 -13.64
C LEU A 296 -7.09 -11.19 -14.46
N LEU A 297 -6.60 -12.30 -15.00
CA LEU A 297 -5.38 -12.32 -15.80
C LEU A 297 -5.54 -11.53 -17.10
N ASN A 298 -6.68 -11.66 -17.79
CA ASN A 298 -7.00 -10.90 -19.00
C ASN A 298 -6.92 -9.39 -18.77
N ARG A 299 -7.40 -8.92 -17.62
CA ARG A 299 -7.37 -7.50 -17.26
C ARG A 299 -5.95 -6.93 -17.18
N TRP A 300 -4.97 -7.77 -16.84
CA TRP A 300 -3.57 -7.35 -16.69
C TRP A 300 -2.63 -7.79 -17.80
N ILE A 301 -3.11 -8.45 -18.87
CA ILE A 301 -2.26 -8.81 -20.02
C ILE A 301 -1.52 -7.57 -20.56
N VAL A 302 -2.29 -6.55 -20.95
CA VAL A 302 -1.76 -5.32 -21.53
C VAL A 302 -0.92 -4.53 -20.51
N PRO A 303 -1.39 -4.31 -19.25
CA PRO A 303 -0.58 -3.67 -18.22
C PRO A 303 0.76 -4.35 -17.92
N MET A 304 0.80 -5.68 -17.85
CA MET A 304 2.04 -6.42 -17.59
C MET A 304 3.01 -6.38 -18.78
N GLU A 305 2.50 -6.30 -20.01
CA GLU A 305 3.33 -6.32 -21.22
C GLU A 305 3.89 -4.93 -21.57
N TYR A 306 3.06 -3.90 -21.46
CA TYR A 306 3.41 -2.53 -21.87
C TYR A 306 3.68 -1.58 -20.72
N MET A 307 3.51 -2.02 -19.46
CA MET A 307 3.66 -1.20 -18.25
C MET A 307 2.74 0.03 -18.23
N VAL A 308 1.60 -0.09 -18.89
CA VAL A 308 0.58 0.96 -18.99
C VAL A 308 -0.78 0.32 -18.74
N ASP A 309 -1.50 0.88 -17.79
CA ASP A 309 -2.86 0.48 -17.47
C ASP A 309 -3.86 1.49 -18.03
N HIS A 310 -4.85 0.99 -18.76
CA HIS A 310 -5.91 1.78 -19.33
C HIS A 310 -7.13 1.69 -18.42
N LEU A 311 -7.49 2.82 -17.81
CA LEU A 311 -8.59 2.91 -16.85
C LEU A 311 -9.75 3.67 -17.49
N SER A 312 -10.95 3.11 -17.32
CA SER A 312 -12.17 3.80 -17.72
C SER A 312 -12.58 4.78 -16.61
N LEU A 313 -12.90 6.00 -17.02
CA LEU A 313 -13.44 7.02 -16.14
C LEU A 313 -14.98 7.03 -16.20
N PRO A 314 -15.64 7.53 -15.14
CA PRO A 314 -17.10 7.53 -15.03
C PRO A 314 -17.80 8.37 -16.10
N ASN A 315 -17.09 9.35 -16.65
CA ASN A 315 -17.55 10.18 -17.75
C ASN A 315 -17.39 9.51 -19.13
N GLY A 316 -17.02 8.22 -19.16
CA GLY A 316 -16.81 7.43 -20.38
C GLY A 316 -15.46 7.68 -21.06
N GLN A 317 -14.62 8.55 -20.52
CA GLN A 317 -13.26 8.76 -21.03
C GLN A 317 -12.32 7.65 -20.56
N GLN A 318 -11.17 7.54 -21.21
CA GLN A 318 -10.14 6.59 -20.83
C GLN A 318 -8.85 7.31 -20.58
N ILE A 319 -8.17 6.93 -19.49
CA ILE A 319 -6.84 7.41 -19.17
C ILE A 319 -5.85 6.27 -19.21
N SER A 320 -4.59 6.64 -19.45
CA SER A 320 -3.46 5.72 -19.38
C SER A 320 -2.60 6.11 -18.20
N VAL A 321 -2.39 5.18 -17.28
CA VAL A 321 -1.54 5.35 -16.11
C VAL A 321 -0.39 4.36 -16.15
N PRO A 322 0.76 4.65 -15.51
CA PRO A 322 1.85 3.70 -15.45
C PRO A 322 1.46 2.47 -14.63
N PHE A 323 2.00 1.30 -15.00
CA PHE A 323 1.87 0.04 -14.26
C PHE A 323 3.27 -0.40 -13.79
N TYR A 324 3.81 0.31 -12.79
CA TYR A 324 5.19 0.17 -12.29
C TYR A 324 5.21 -0.47 -10.90
N LEU A 325 4.52 -1.60 -10.76
CA LEU A 325 4.43 -2.39 -9.52
C LEU A 325 4.95 -3.80 -9.75
N THR A 326 5.36 -4.47 -8.66
CA THR A 326 5.59 -5.91 -8.69
C THR A 326 4.27 -6.62 -8.43
N LEU A 327 3.75 -7.35 -9.42
CA LEU A 327 2.53 -8.15 -9.24
C LEU A 327 2.93 -9.55 -8.74
N ALA A 328 2.37 -10.01 -7.63
CA ALA A 328 2.63 -11.33 -7.07
C ALA A 328 1.33 -12.10 -6.86
N PHE A 329 1.26 -13.32 -7.37
CA PHE A 329 0.16 -14.24 -7.16
C PHE A 329 0.61 -15.35 -6.22
N SER A 330 -0.22 -15.69 -5.24
CA SER A 330 -0.01 -16.84 -4.36
C SER A 330 -1.13 -17.85 -4.58
N SER A 331 -0.78 -19.13 -4.74
CA SER A 331 -1.78 -20.19 -4.87
C SER A 331 -1.33 -21.49 -4.20
N ASN A 332 -2.30 -22.24 -3.68
CA ASN A 332 -2.09 -23.60 -3.20
C ASN A 332 -2.23 -24.64 -4.32
N LEU A 333 -2.61 -24.21 -5.52
CA LEU A 333 -2.82 -25.04 -6.69
C LEU A 333 -1.55 -25.08 -7.55
N PRO A 334 -1.25 -26.21 -8.21
CA PRO A 334 -0.18 -26.25 -9.21
C PRO A 334 -0.53 -25.34 -10.40
N PRO A 335 0.46 -24.70 -11.05
CA PRO A 335 0.22 -23.72 -12.12
C PRO A 335 -0.71 -24.22 -13.23
N SER A 336 -0.59 -25.49 -13.63
CA SER A 336 -1.41 -26.13 -14.67
C SER A 336 -2.90 -26.20 -14.35
N SER A 337 -3.28 -26.08 -13.08
CA SER A 337 -4.68 -26.05 -12.64
C SER A 337 -5.22 -24.63 -12.42
N ILE A 338 -4.36 -23.61 -12.49
CA ILE A 338 -4.75 -22.20 -12.32
C ILE A 338 -5.19 -21.59 -13.65
N ALA A 339 -4.40 -21.80 -14.71
CA ALA A 339 -4.64 -21.22 -16.02
C ALA A 339 -3.93 -22.02 -17.12
N ASP A 340 -4.31 -21.77 -18.38
CA ASP A 340 -3.68 -22.42 -19.52
C ASP A 340 -2.20 -22.00 -19.72
N PRO A 341 -1.42 -22.77 -20.52
CA PRO A 341 -0.02 -22.45 -20.78
C PRO A 341 0.23 -21.09 -21.45
N ALA A 342 -0.72 -20.57 -22.22
CA ALA A 342 -0.59 -19.27 -22.89
C ALA A 342 -0.68 -18.11 -21.88
N PHE A 343 -1.53 -18.23 -20.86
CA PHE A 343 -1.59 -17.30 -19.74
C PHE A 343 -0.36 -17.41 -18.85
N LEU A 344 0.01 -18.63 -18.45
CA LEU A 344 1.17 -18.85 -17.60
C LEU A 344 2.46 -18.32 -18.22
N ARG A 345 2.57 -18.27 -19.56
CA ARG A 345 3.71 -17.65 -20.26
C ARG A 345 3.90 -16.16 -19.95
N ARG A 346 2.82 -15.45 -19.61
CA ARG A 346 2.86 -14.01 -19.27
C ARG A 346 3.32 -13.75 -17.84
N ILE A 347 3.24 -14.75 -16.97
CA ILE A 347 3.81 -14.69 -15.62
C ILE A 347 5.30 -15.05 -15.72
N GLY A 348 6.16 -14.07 -15.48
CA GLY A 348 7.59 -14.15 -15.72
C GLY A 348 8.31 -15.18 -14.85
N TYR A 349 7.98 -15.25 -13.57
CA TYR A 349 8.64 -16.13 -12.61
C TYR A 349 7.62 -17.00 -11.88
N LYS A 350 7.91 -18.30 -11.80
CA LYS A 350 7.09 -19.29 -11.09
C LYS A 350 8.00 -19.93 -10.04
N ILE A 351 7.68 -19.71 -8.78
CA ILE A 351 8.52 -20.08 -7.65
C ILE A 351 7.74 -21.08 -6.82
N GLU A 352 8.27 -22.30 -6.77
CA GLU A 352 7.72 -23.38 -5.95
C GLU A 352 8.22 -23.24 -4.52
N PHE A 353 7.31 -23.31 -3.57
CA PHE A 353 7.58 -23.34 -2.14
C PHE A 353 7.39 -24.76 -1.64
N ASN A 354 8.52 -25.37 -1.30
CA ASN A 354 8.56 -26.71 -0.74
C ASN A 354 8.55 -26.67 0.79
N PRO A 355 8.23 -27.79 1.45
CA PRO A 355 8.51 -27.97 2.86
C PRO A 355 9.98 -27.69 3.19
N LEU A 356 10.26 -27.36 4.44
CA LEU A 356 11.62 -27.12 4.91
C LEU A 356 12.41 -28.42 4.96
N ASP A 357 13.74 -28.30 4.94
CA ASP A 357 14.59 -29.40 5.36
C ASP A 357 14.59 -29.53 6.90
N GLU A 358 15.11 -30.65 7.40
CA GLU A 358 15.11 -30.95 8.83
C GLU A 358 15.86 -29.90 9.65
N SER A 359 17.00 -29.41 9.14
CA SER A 359 17.83 -28.41 9.82
C SER A 359 17.13 -27.07 9.96
N ASP A 360 16.57 -26.54 8.87
CA ASP A 360 15.81 -25.29 8.85
C ASP A 360 14.56 -25.41 9.74
N TYR A 361 13.93 -26.59 9.77
CA TYR A 361 12.75 -26.84 10.58
C TYR A 361 13.07 -26.81 12.08
N ILE A 362 14.16 -27.46 12.51
CA ILE A 362 14.64 -27.42 13.90
C ILE A 362 14.95 -25.98 14.32
N GLU A 363 15.63 -25.21 13.47
CA GLU A 363 15.97 -23.82 13.76
C GLU A 363 14.71 -22.96 13.97
N LEU A 364 13.72 -23.13 13.09
CA LEU A 364 12.42 -22.45 13.19
C LEU A 364 11.69 -22.80 14.49
N TRP A 365 11.62 -24.09 14.87
CA TRP A 365 10.98 -24.50 16.13
C TRP A 365 11.62 -23.83 17.34
N ASN A 366 12.95 -23.83 17.41
CA ASN A 366 13.67 -23.19 18.51
C ASN A 366 13.43 -21.67 18.56
N ALA A 367 13.41 -21.01 17.41
CA ALA A 367 13.14 -19.58 17.33
C ALA A 367 11.72 -19.22 17.77
N VAL A 368 10.72 -19.96 17.31
CA VAL A 368 9.31 -19.74 17.69
C VAL A 368 9.09 -20.07 19.17
N ALA A 369 9.73 -21.10 19.71
CA ALA A 369 9.68 -21.42 21.14
C ALA A 369 10.24 -20.27 21.97
N LYS A 370 11.39 -19.73 21.57
CA LYS A 370 12.00 -18.56 22.22
C LYS A 370 11.11 -17.32 22.14
N GLU A 371 10.50 -17.03 20.99
CA GLU A 371 9.56 -15.91 20.83
C GLU A 371 8.34 -16.06 21.77
N LYS A 372 7.82 -17.28 21.91
CA LYS A 372 6.69 -17.60 22.79
C LYS A 372 7.09 -17.78 24.25
N GLN A 373 8.37 -17.66 24.59
CA GLN A 373 8.91 -17.90 25.94
C GLN A 373 8.58 -19.30 26.47
N LEU A 374 8.72 -20.31 25.60
CA LEU A 374 8.54 -21.72 25.90
C LEU A 374 9.90 -22.43 25.85
N GLU A 375 10.10 -23.39 26.75
CA GLU A 375 11.23 -24.31 26.74
C GLU A 375 10.81 -25.63 26.09
N LEU A 376 11.68 -26.21 25.26
CA LEU A 376 11.45 -27.51 24.64
C LEU A 376 12.21 -28.57 25.43
N CYS A 377 11.53 -29.64 25.85
CA CYS A 377 12.14 -30.70 26.64
C CYS A 377 13.13 -31.54 25.81
N ASP A 378 14.07 -32.21 26.48
CA ASP A 378 14.95 -33.19 25.85
C ASP A 378 14.12 -34.30 25.16
N GLY A 379 14.50 -34.68 23.94
CA GLY A 379 13.75 -35.66 23.12
C GLY A 379 12.50 -35.09 22.44
N PHE A 380 12.24 -33.78 22.54
CA PHE A 380 11.14 -33.12 21.83
C PHE A 380 11.16 -33.39 20.32
N PHE A 381 12.33 -33.22 19.68
CA PHE A 381 12.47 -33.40 18.23
C PHE A 381 12.31 -34.86 17.81
N ASP A 382 12.72 -35.82 18.64
CA ASP A 382 12.54 -37.25 18.35
C ASP A 382 11.04 -37.60 18.20
N VAL A 383 10.23 -37.11 19.14
CA VAL A 383 8.77 -37.30 19.12
C VAL A 383 8.10 -36.47 18.03
N LEU A 384 8.57 -35.26 17.77
CA LEU A 384 8.09 -34.45 16.65
C LEU A 384 8.27 -35.20 15.32
N PHE A 385 9.47 -35.73 15.07
CA PHE A 385 9.74 -36.44 13.82
C PHE A 385 9.03 -37.79 13.72
N GLU A 386 8.79 -38.46 14.85
CA GLU A 386 7.88 -39.62 14.91
C GLU A 386 6.48 -39.25 14.42
N LEU A 387 5.89 -38.16 14.95
CA LEU A 387 4.55 -37.70 14.55
C LEU A 387 4.45 -37.34 13.07
N HIS A 388 5.47 -36.67 12.53
CA HIS A 388 5.55 -36.37 11.10
C HIS A 388 5.58 -37.64 10.24
N ARG A 389 6.40 -38.64 10.61
CA ARG A 389 6.49 -39.92 9.88
C ARG A 389 5.19 -40.71 9.96
N ASP A 390 4.59 -40.81 11.13
CA ASP A 390 3.38 -41.60 11.37
C ASP A 390 2.18 -41.05 10.60
N ARG A 391 2.07 -39.72 10.49
CA ARG A 391 0.96 -39.05 9.79
C ARG A 391 1.29 -38.64 8.35
N GLN A 392 2.50 -38.92 7.87
CA GLN A 392 2.99 -38.51 6.56
C GLN A 392 2.82 -36.99 6.29
N VAL A 393 3.06 -36.17 7.31
CA VAL A 393 3.00 -34.72 7.22
C VAL A 393 4.39 -34.18 6.94
N GLU A 394 4.54 -33.30 5.95
CA GLU A 394 5.82 -32.68 5.63
C GLU A 394 6.17 -31.53 6.59
N PHE A 395 7.42 -31.03 6.53
CA PHE A 395 7.93 -29.99 7.43
C PHE A 395 7.45 -28.59 7.03
N TYR A 396 6.17 -28.31 7.26
CA TYR A 396 5.59 -27.01 6.91
C TYR A 396 5.95 -25.91 7.94
N PRO A 397 6.46 -24.74 7.49
CA PRO A 397 6.80 -23.60 8.34
C PRO A 397 5.68 -23.05 9.23
N CYS A 398 4.41 -23.29 8.92
CA CYS A 398 3.30 -22.83 9.76
C CYS A 398 3.15 -23.63 11.07
N LEU A 399 3.50 -24.92 11.04
CA LEU A 399 3.24 -25.86 12.14
C LEU A 399 3.88 -25.46 13.48
N PRO A 400 5.14 -24.99 13.55
CA PRO A 400 5.75 -24.60 14.82
C PRO A 400 4.95 -23.51 15.54
N LYS A 401 4.47 -22.50 14.80
CA LYS A 401 3.68 -21.40 15.38
C LYS A 401 2.35 -21.89 15.93
N ASP A 402 1.67 -22.74 15.17
CA ASP A 402 0.34 -23.25 15.50
C ASP A 402 0.42 -24.25 16.68
N LEU A 403 1.30 -25.26 16.57
CA LEU A 403 1.47 -26.31 17.58
C LEU A 403 2.06 -25.78 18.90
N LEU A 404 2.99 -24.83 18.87
CA LEU A 404 3.45 -24.16 20.10
C LEU A 404 2.40 -23.19 20.65
N GLY A 405 1.53 -22.65 19.79
CA GLY A 405 0.35 -21.90 20.22
C GLY A 405 -0.57 -22.78 21.07
N ILE A 406 -0.97 -23.93 20.52
CA ILE A 406 -1.83 -24.89 21.22
C ILE A 406 -1.13 -25.44 22.48
N SER A 407 0.15 -25.81 22.39
CA SER A 407 0.93 -26.26 23.55
C SER A 407 0.93 -25.24 24.69
N ARG A 408 1.13 -23.95 24.38
CA ARG A 408 1.07 -22.88 25.38
C ARG A 408 -0.32 -22.79 26.01
N ASP A 409 -1.36 -22.87 25.20
CA ASP A 409 -2.74 -22.73 25.69
C ASP A 409 -3.11 -23.89 26.62
N ILE A 410 -2.63 -25.12 26.35
CA ILE A 410 -2.74 -26.28 27.26
C ILE A 410 -2.00 -25.98 28.58
N LEU A 411 -0.72 -25.60 28.52
CA LEU A 411 0.09 -25.34 29.71
C LEU A 411 -0.47 -24.24 30.60
N VAL A 412 -1.01 -23.17 29.99
CA VAL A 412 -1.64 -22.07 30.71
C VAL A 412 -2.93 -22.52 31.39
N PHE A 413 -3.75 -23.34 30.72
CA PHE A 413 -4.98 -23.86 31.29
C PHE A 413 -4.73 -24.80 32.48
N ASP A 414 -3.70 -25.64 32.38
CA ASP A 414 -3.32 -26.60 33.42
C ASP A 414 -2.42 -25.99 34.53
N GLU A 415 -2.18 -24.67 34.50
CA GLU A 415 -1.32 -23.93 35.42
C GLU A 415 0.11 -24.53 35.55
N GLN A 416 0.64 -25.05 34.44
CA GLN A 416 1.96 -25.71 34.39
C GLN A 416 3.09 -24.74 34.01
N GLU A 417 4.32 -25.20 34.26
CA GLU A 417 5.53 -24.51 33.80
C GLU A 417 5.55 -24.42 32.25
N ARG A 418 6.28 -23.44 31.71
CA ARG A 418 6.35 -23.17 30.26
C ARG A 418 7.24 -24.17 29.50
N LEU A 419 7.20 -25.44 29.89
CA LEU A 419 7.98 -26.54 29.34
C LEU A 419 7.09 -27.42 28.46
N VAL A 420 7.39 -27.47 27.16
CA VAL A 420 6.68 -28.31 26.19
C VAL A 420 7.27 -29.72 26.23
N SER A 421 6.61 -30.59 26.99
CA SER A 421 6.97 -32.02 27.05
C SER A 421 6.46 -32.79 25.83
N PRO A 422 6.99 -34.00 25.55
CA PRO A 422 6.46 -34.86 24.49
C PRO A 422 4.97 -35.18 24.61
N MET A 423 4.43 -35.24 25.83
CA MET A 423 3.00 -35.46 26.06
C MET A 423 2.18 -34.25 25.57
N ILE A 424 2.61 -33.03 25.91
CA ILE A 424 1.96 -31.80 25.47
C ILE A 424 2.02 -31.67 23.95
N LEU A 425 3.16 -31.99 23.33
CA LEU A 425 3.30 -31.99 21.88
C LEU A 425 2.32 -32.97 21.21
N ARG A 426 2.19 -34.21 21.70
CA ARG A 426 1.25 -35.19 21.15
C ARG A 426 -0.20 -34.72 21.30
N SER A 427 -0.54 -34.11 22.43
CA SER A 427 -1.87 -33.50 22.64
C SER A 427 -2.12 -32.35 21.65
N ALA A 428 -1.18 -31.43 21.51
CA ALA A 428 -1.28 -30.31 20.57
C ALA A 428 -1.42 -30.81 19.12
N TRP A 429 -0.65 -31.82 18.74
CA TRP A 429 -0.74 -32.46 17.43
C TRP A 429 -2.12 -33.08 17.17
N GLY A 430 -2.63 -33.83 18.15
CA GLY A 430 -3.95 -34.46 18.06
C GLY A 430 -5.11 -33.47 18.01
N LEU A 431 -4.95 -32.28 18.60
CA LEU A 431 -5.93 -31.20 18.53
C LEU A 431 -5.85 -30.42 17.20
N TYR A 432 -4.66 -30.28 16.63
CA TYR A 432 -4.45 -29.54 15.39
C TYR A 432 -4.88 -30.33 14.15
N PHE A 433 -4.46 -31.60 14.05
CA PHE A 433 -4.79 -32.45 12.92
C PHE A 433 -6.06 -33.25 13.19
N THR A 434 -7.07 -33.08 12.34
CA THR A 434 -8.25 -33.94 12.34
C THR A 434 -7.86 -35.39 12.08
N ILE A 435 -8.62 -36.32 12.66
CA ILE A 435 -8.51 -37.73 12.37
C ILE A 435 -9.42 -37.96 11.16
N ASP A 436 -8.86 -37.87 9.96
CA ASP A 436 -9.48 -38.43 8.75
C ASP A 436 -8.76 -39.72 8.37
#